data_AF-A0AAC9LFT5-F1
#
_entry.id   AF-A0AAC9LFT5-F1
#
_cell.length_a   1.000
_cell.length_b   1.000
_cell.length_c   1.000
_cell.angle_alpha   90.00
_cell.angle_beta   90.00
_cell.angle_gamma   90.00
#
_symmetry.space_group_name_H-M   'P 1'
#
loop_
_entity.id
_entity.type
_entity.pdbx_description
1 polymer ?
#
loop_
_entity_poly.entity_id
_entity_poly.type
_entity_poly.pdbx_seq_one_letter_code
_entity_poly.pdbx_strand_id
1 'polypeptide(L)'
;MTLVLVADRASRSVSLACQGRGFAALSARSTGLLLSTVTTERPAAAIEFGVVGRSLRTCVLRVRVLGPQATVTLTADRLVLHRLTVVPRSALATAAARAVAHLTGPDIR
;
A
#
# COMPACT_ATOMS: atom_id res chain seq x y z
N MET A 1 -2.19 3.29 -15.61
CA MET A 1 -3.12 3.32 -14.46
C MET A 1 -2.31 3.72 -13.23
N THR A 2 -2.69 4.77 -12.50
CA THR A 2 -1.84 5.35 -11.43
C THR A 2 -2.37 4.97 -10.06
N LEU A 3 -1.52 4.36 -9.23
CA LEU A 3 -1.78 4.13 -7.81
C LEU A 3 -1.39 5.39 -7.02
N VAL A 4 -2.28 5.85 -6.15
CA VAL A 4 -2.07 7.00 -5.26
C VAL A 4 -2.17 6.54 -3.82
N LEU A 5 -1.24 7.01 -2.98
CA LEU A 5 -1.25 6.83 -1.53
C LEU A 5 -1.63 8.17 -0.90
N VAL A 6 -2.72 8.19 -0.15
CA VAL A 6 -3.17 9.36 0.61
C VAL A 6 -2.96 9.06 2.09
N ALA A 7 -1.94 9.66 2.70
CA ALA A 7 -1.67 9.50 4.12
C ALA A 7 -2.52 10.50 4.92
N ASP A 8 -3.21 10.00 5.93
CA ASP A 8 -3.91 10.79 6.92
C ASP A 8 -3.29 10.53 8.30
N ARG A 9 -2.67 11.57 8.83
CA ARG A 9 -1.97 11.54 10.09
C ARG A 9 -2.92 11.47 11.29
N ALA A 10 -4.09 12.12 11.23
CA ALA A 10 -5.04 12.14 12.33
C ALA A 10 -5.59 10.74 12.61
N SER A 11 -5.90 9.99 11.55
CA SER A 11 -6.33 8.59 11.66
C SER A 11 -5.18 7.57 11.64
N ARG A 12 -3.93 8.02 11.52
CA ARG A 12 -2.73 7.18 11.35
C ARG A 12 -2.90 6.12 10.25
N SER A 13 -3.47 6.51 9.13
CA SER A 13 -3.85 5.60 8.05
C SER A 13 -3.35 6.06 6.68
N VAL A 14 -3.29 5.13 5.72
CA VAL A 14 -3.01 5.43 4.31
C VAL A 14 -4.09 4.82 3.44
N SER A 15 -4.81 5.67 2.71
CA SER A 15 -5.75 5.21 1.68
C SER A 15 -5.01 4.93 0.38
N LEU A 16 -5.28 3.76 -0.20
CA LEU A 16 -4.89 3.38 -1.55
C LEU A 16 -6.00 3.77 -2.51
N ALA A 17 -5.68 4.53 -3.54
CA ALA A 17 -6.62 4.98 -4.55
C ALA A 17 -6.10 4.74 -5.96
N CYS A 18 -7.02 4.47 -6.89
CA CYS A 18 -6.72 4.41 -8.30
C CYS A 18 -7.87 5.03 -9.09
N GLN A 19 -7.56 5.77 -10.17
CA GLN A 19 -8.56 6.48 -10.98
C GLN A 19 -9.50 7.37 -10.14
N GLY A 20 -8.95 8.08 -9.16
CA GLY A 20 -9.71 8.96 -8.26
C GLY A 20 -10.60 8.23 -7.24
N ARG A 21 -10.50 6.89 -7.12
CA ARG A 21 -11.32 6.09 -6.20
C ARG A 21 -10.45 5.37 -5.19
N GLY A 22 -10.66 5.66 -3.91
CA GLY A 22 -10.10 4.89 -2.80
C GLY A 22 -10.67 3.47 -2.78
N PHE A 23 -9.83 2.47 -2.61
CA PHE A 23 -10.24 1.06 -2.62
C PHE A 23 -9.84 0.29 -1.35
N ALA A 24 -8.79 0.73 -0.64
CA ALA A 24 -8.37 0.14 0.62
C ALA A 24 -7.71 1.17 1.53
N ALA A 25 -7.75 0.93 2.83
CA ALA A 25 -7.05 1.70 3.85
C ALA A 25 -6.08 0.80 4.63
N LEU A 26 -4.87 1.31 4.81
CA LEU A 26 -3.76 0.70 5.52
C LEU A 26 -3.61 1.36 6.89
N SER A 27 -3.36 0.56 7.93
CA SER A 27 -2.81 1.09 9.17
C SER A 27 -1.37 1.54 8.97
N ALA A 28 -0.84 2.40 9.84
CA ALA A 28 0.59 2.73 9.86
C ALA A 28 1.50 1.49 9.85
N ARG A 29 1.13 0.43 10.59
CA ARG A 29 1.86 -0.85 10.61
C ARG A 29 1.84 -1.52 9.24
N SER A 30 0.67 -1.62 8.60
CA SER A 30 0.51 -2.21 7.26
C SER A 30 1.28 -1.40 6.20
N THR A 31 1.31 -0.08 6.34
CA THR A 31 2.13 0.80 5.48
C THR A 31 3.63 0.53 5.66
N GLY A 32 4.08 0.27 6.89
CA GLY A 32 5.47 -0.17 7.15
C GLY A 32 5.80 -1.51 6.50
N LEU A 33 4.88 -2.48 6.54
CA LEU A 33 5.03 -3.77 5.85
C LEU A 33 5.11 -3.60 4.32
N LEU A 34 4.25 -2.74 3.77
CA LEU A 34 4.30 -2.36 2.35
C LEU A 34 5.67 -1.79 2.01
N LEU A 35 6.14 -0.78 2.75
CA LEU A 35 7.43 -0.12 2.55
C LEU A 35 8.58 -1.14 2.56
N SER A 36 8.69 -1.93 3.63
CA SER A 36 9.73 -2.96 3.79
C SER A 36 9.76 -3.95 2.62
N THR A 37 8.59 -4.33 2.10
CA THR A 37 8.49 -5.25 0.96
C THR A 37 8.97 -4.60 -0.33
N VAL A 38 8.60 -3.35 -0.61
CA VAL A 38 8.93 -2.69 -1.88
C VAL A 38 10.35 -2.14 -1.94
N THR A 39 11.00 -1.94 -0.77
CA THR A 39 12.41 -1.54 -0.67
C THR A 39 13.36 -2.72 -0.56
N THR A 40 12.86 -3.96 -0.58
CA THR A 40 13.70 -5.15 -0.45
C THR A 40 14.77 -5.22 -1.54
N GLU A 41 16.00 -5.59 -1.15
CA GLU A 41 17.09 -5.86 -2.10
C GLU A 41 16.89 -7.18 -2.86
N ARG A 42 16.01 -8.05 -2.36
CA ARG A 42 15.75 -9.34 -3.00
C ARG A 42 15.16 -9.14 -4.40
N PRO A 43 15.54 -9.99 -5.37
CA PRO A 43 15.00 -9.95 -6.73
C PRO A 43 13.51 -10.34 -6.76
N ALA A 44 13.03 -11.07 -5.75
CA ALA A 44 11.62 -11.37 -5.56
C ALA A 44 11.25 -11.37 -4.07
N ALA A 45 10.07 -10.85 -3.76
CA ALA A 45 9.47 -10.90 -2.42
C ALA A 45 7.95 -10.88 -2.52
N ALA A 46 7.27 -11.39 -1.50
CA ALA A 46 5.83 -11.28 -1.38
C ALA A 46 5.42 -11.19 0.08
N ILE A 47 4.41 -10.37 0.36
CA ILE A 47 3.75 -10.30 1.66
C ILE A 47 2.24 -10.22 1.48
N GLU A 48 1.51 -10.74 2.47
CA GLU A 48 0.06 -10.61 2.58
C GLU A 48 -0.28 -10.10 3.98
N PHE A 49 -1.20 -9.14 4.06
CA PHE A 49 -1.68 -8.61 5.33
C PHE A 49 -3.11 -8.08 5.21
N GLY A 50 -3.81 -8.03 6.35
CA GLY A 50 -5.16 -7.50 6.44
C GLY A 50 -5.21 -5.98 6.24
N VAL A 51 -6.24 -5.52 5.52
CA VAL A 51 -6.55 -4.11 5.28
C VAL A 51 -8.07 -3.90 5.36
N VAL A 52 -8.50 -2.64 5.46
CA VAL A 52 -9.92 -2.30 5.38
C VAL A 52 -10.24 -1.90 3.95
N GLY A 53 -11.13 -2.64 3.28
CA GLY A 53 -11.61 -2.29 1.95
C GLY A 53 -12.56 -1.10 1.97
N ARG A 54 -12.87 -0.54 0.80
CA ARG A 54 -13.81 0.59 0.65
C ARG A 54 -15.18 0.36 1.30
N SER A 55 -15.67 -0.89 1.31
CA SER A 55 -16.94 -1.27 1.92
C SER A 55 -16.88 -1.45 3.45
N LEU A 56 -15.79 -0.98 4.09
CA LEU A 56 -15.50 -1.17 5.51
C LEU A 56 -15.39 -2.64 5.94
N ARG A 57 -15.20 -3.54 4.97
CA ARG A 57 -14.97 -4.97 5.21
C ARG A 57 -13.48 -5.26 5.27
N THR A 58 -13.10 -6.26 6.04
CA THR A 58 -11.74 -6.79 6.04
C THR A 58 -11.43 -7.36 4.65
N CYS A 59 -10.28 -6.97 4.10
CA CYS A 59 -9.73 -7.48 2.86
C CYS A 59 -8.28 -7.92 3.10
N VAL A 60 -7.73 -8.65 2.14
CA VAL A 60 -6.31 -9.01 2.14
C VAL A 60 -5.62 -8.22 1.05
N LEU A 61 -4.52 -7.54 1.41
CA LEU A 61 -3.63 -6.93 0.44
C LEU A 61 -2.40 -7.80 0.28
N ARG A 62 -2.18 -8.27 -0.94
CA ARG A 62 -0.95 -8.95 -1.34
C ARG A 62 -0.06 -7.98 -2.11
N VAL A 63 1.17 -7.85 -1.66
CA VAL A 63 2.21 -7.09 -2.37
C VAL A 63 3.26 -8.08 -2.83
N ARG A 64 3.54 -8.10 -4.13
CA ARG A 64 4.58 -8.92 -4.75
C ARG A 64 5.58 -8.02 -5.44
N VAL A 65 6.86 -8.33 -5.31
CA VAL A 65 7.95 -7.66 -6.02
C VAL A 65 8.65 -8.69 -6.88
N LEU A 66 8.94 -8.31 -8.12
CA LEU A 66 9.71 -9.10 -9.07
C LEU A 66 10.59 -8.15 -9.90
N GLY A 67 11.90 -8.16 -9.61
CA GLY A 67 12.86 -7.23 -10.18
C GLY A 67 12.42 -5.77 -10.00
N PRO A 68 12.27 -4.98 -11.08
CA PRO A 68 11.88 -3.58 -11.01
C PRO A 68 10.38 -3.35 -10.84
N GLN A 69 9.56 -4.41 -10.72
CA GLN A 69 8.11 -4.30 -10.69
C GLN A 69 7.54 -4.64 -9.31
N ALA A 70 6.47 -3.95 -8.93
CA ALA A 70 5.65 -4.31 -7.77
C ALA A 70 4.20 -4.51 -8.19
N THR A 71 3.57 -5.61 -7.78
CA THR A 71 2.15 -5.88 -7.96
C THR A 71 1.44 -5.80 -6.63
N VAL A 72 0.39 -4.97 -6.56
CA VAL A 72 -0.50 -4.83 -5.41
C VAL A 72 -1.83 -5.45 -5.79
N THR A 73 -2.29 -6.45 -5.03
CA THR A 73 -3.55 -7.16 -5.26
C THR A 73 -4.41 -7.07 -4.02
N LEU A 74 -5.62 -6.56 -4.15
CA LEU A 74 -6.64 -6.57 -3.10
C LEU A 74 -7.60 -7.73 -3.34
N THR A 75 -7.82 -8.55 -2.33
CA THR A 75 -8.81 -9.62 -2.34
C THR A 75 -9.80 -9.51 -1.19
N ALA A 76 -11.04 -9.91 -1.43
CA ALA A 76 -12.07 -10.11 -0.40
C ALA A 76 -12.86 -11.37 -0.76
N ASP A 77 -13.16 -12.23 0.21
CA ASP A 77 -13.95 -13.46 -0.01
C ASP A 77 -13.42 -14.33 -1.18
N ARG A 78 -12.09 -14.41 -1.31
CA ARG A 78 -11.35 -15.07 -2.41
C ARG A 78 -11.51 -14.46 -3.81
N LEU A 79 -12.21 -13.34 -3.95
CA LEU A 79 -12.32 -12.58 -5.19
C LEU A 79 -11.24 -11.49 -5.27
N VAL A 80 -10.64 -11.33 -6.45
CA VAL A 80 -9.73 -10.21 -6.74
C VAL A 80 -10.55 -8.97 -7.06
N LEU A 81 -10.48 -7.97 -6.19
CA LEU A 81 -11.18 -6.70 -6.37
C LEU A 81 -10.35 -5.71 -7.20
N HIS A 82 -9.05 -5.64 -6.90
CA HIS A 82 -8.12 -4.77 -7.58
C HIS A 82 -6.78 -5.46 -7.77
N ARG A 83 -6.17 -5.24 -8.93
CA ARG A 83 -4.80 -5.66 -9.22
C ARG A 83 -4.11 -4.53 -9.98
N LEU A 84 -3.01 -4.05 -9.42
CA LEU A 84 -2.25 -2.94 -9.96
C LEU A 84 -0.78 -3.33 -10.03
N THR A 85 -0.15 -3.06 -11.17
CA THR A 85 1.29 -3.20 -11.34
C THR A 85 1.91 -1.81 -11.38
N VAL A 86 2.91 -1.58 -10.54
CA VAL A 86 3.69 -0.34 -10.48
C VAL A 86 5.08 -0.62 -11.01
N VAL A 87 5.45 0.12 -12.05
CA VAL A 87 6.79 0.11 -12.65
C VAL A 87 7.20 1.58 -12.84
N PRO A 88 8.34 2.02 -12.29
CA PRO A 88 9.28 1.24 -11.47
C PRO A 88 8.79 1.06 -10.02
N ARG A 89 9.18 -0.05 -9.36
CA ARG A 89 8.87 -0.32 -7.94
C ARG A 89 9.39 0.79 -7.00
N SER A 90 10.44 1.50 -7.41
CA SER A 90 11.01 2.63 -6.67
C SER A 90 10.02 3.79 -6.50
N ALA A 91 9.09 3.97 -7.44
CA ALA A 91 8.03 4.97 -7.30
C ALA A 91 7.10 4.62 -6.13
N LEU A 92 6.72 3.34 -6.00
CA LEU A 92 5.92 2.86 -4.87
C LEU A 92 6.70 2.93 -3.56
N ALA A 93 7.99 2.58 -3.58
CA ALA A 93 8.86 2.71 -2.41
C ALA A 93 8.96 4.15 -1.93
N THR A 94 9.14 5.11 -2.84
CA THR A 94 9.21 6.54 -2.52
C THR A 94 7.89 7.05 -1.93
N ALA A 95 6.76 6.67 -2.52
CA ALA A 95 5.44 7.03 -2.02
C ALA A 95 5.17 6.43 -0.62
N ALA A 96 5.51 5.15 -0.42
CA ALA A 96 5.35 4.48 0.87
C ALA A 96 6.29 5.08 1.93
N ALA A 97 7.52 5.43 1.59
CA ALA A 97 8.47 6.05 2.50
C ALA A 97 7.98 7.43 2.96
N ARG A 98 7.48 8.26 2.04
CA ARG A 98 6.85 9.55 2.36
C ARG A 98 5.61 9.38 3.24
N ALA A 99 4.78 8.38 2.95
CA ALA A 99 3.61 8.09 3.76
C ALA A 99 4.02 7.70 5.19
N VAL A 100 4.96 6.77 5.36
CA VAL A 100 5.47 6.38 6.69
C VAL A 100 6.04 7.59 7.43
N ALA A 101 6.91 8.37 6.78
CA ALA A 101 7.49 9.57 7.39
C ALA A 101 6.44 10.59 7.82
N HIS A 102 5.38 10.79 7.02
CA HIS A 102 4.28 11.68 7.37
C HIS A 102 3.49 11.19 8.59
N LEU A 103 3.28 9.87 8.72
CA LEU A 103 2.59 9.26 9.85
C LEU A 103 3.42 9.27 11.14
N THR A 104 4.75 9.28 11.05
CA THR A 104 5.67 9.19 12.19
C THR A 104 6.37 10.49 12.58
N GLY A 105 6.23 11.57 11.78
CA GLY A 105 6.85 12.86 12.08
C GLY A 105 6.35 13.50 13.38
N PRO A 106 6.88 14.66 13.82
CA PRO A 106 6.33 15.42 14.95
C PRO A 106 4.98 16.07 14.59
N ASP A 107 4.05 16.14 15.55
CA ASP A 107 2.75 16.81 15.37
C ASP A 107 3.04 18.31 15.31
N ILE A 108 2.98 18.90 14.11
CA ILE A 108 3.00 20.36 13.97
C ILE A 108 1.56 20.80 14.24
N ARG A 109 1.29 21.19 15.48
CA ARG A 109 0.04 21.85 15.91
C ARG A 109 0.27 23.33 16.04
#